data_AF-A0A7Y5D6P1-F1
#
_entry.id   AF-A0A7Y5D6P1-F1
#
_cell.length_a   1.000
_cell.length_b   1.000
_cell.length_c   1.000
_cell.angle_alpha   90.00
_cell.angle_beta   90.00
_cell.angle_gamma   90.00
#
_symmetry.space_group_name_H-M   'P 1'
#
loop_
_entity.id
_entity.type
_entity.pdbx_description
1 polymer ?
#
loop_
_entity_poly.entity_id
_entity_poly.type
_entity_poly.pdbx_seq_one_letter_code
_entity_poly.pdbx_strand_id
1 'polypeptide(L)'
;MAAKASEQRYRALIERLQAQAREAPQAYRARVAMLAALGYAVLGLILLVAVGLPVGIVIALLASGRGFDPWAFMVLLPQGVFAVVVVRALWLRFDPPSGYRLAPGDAPALEAEIERLRLAAGAPPLEAVVIDSDLNAAAASLPRLLGLSGYRHYLVIGLPLMRLLDGAELSAVIAHEFGHFRGGHGRFSGWIYRVRIGWFRLVDAMARSGAAMSRLFVKFFEWYAPYFNAYSFVLAREDEYEADAVSARVAGEAARVSALIRLEHASQWLTRRFLPNLQARMRAQPQPPAQYNALFAAALRELPPIDIARLLASAERDNDLTDTHPTLPQRVSAVGAPPVLRLQDAPATTLLGEALAKIERTLDEVWREETRKPWAAAYAGAKADRERLDALERRGEWDAAETLKHAQLVDSLRPDFDAALLYDRAIERAPDSASAHVRAGVLRIDADDAAGVEHLRRAMTLDAGAIRPVFEKLRGYERDGTLAPRVADALAALREEFAERAKSLEARDDVAEDDDLIGHDLDAASLDGLREALARVEQVGQAWLARKRFDLAEEPAHYALLVTWRGSVASEGPGLKRVVEALRLPGSVSVFTESGHKAEARRVRGLCAEPVYRRRS
;
A
#
# COMPACT_ATOMS: atom_id res chain seq x y z
N MET A 1 21.77 -8.71 -3.41
CA MET A 1 22.53 -7.46 -3.71
C MET A 1 22.01 -6.60 -4.87
N ALA A 2 21.44 -7.18 -5.94
CA ALA A 2 20.96 -6.42 -7.10
C ALA A 2 19.83 -5.42 -6.82
N ALA A 3 18.89 -5.74 -5.92
CA ALA A 3 17.77 -4.84 -5.55
C ALA A 3 18.26 -3.56 -4.84
N LYS A 4 19.16 -3.68 -3.86
CA LYS A 4 19.75 -2.53 -3.14
C LYS A 4 20.58 -1.63 -4.09
N ALA A 5 21.32 -2.22 -5.02
CA ALA A 5 22.08 -1.46 -6.02
C ALA A 5 21.17 -0.73 -7.02
N SER A 6 20.01 -1.33 -7.37
CA SER A 6 19.00 -0.68 -8.22
C SER A 6 18.31 0.47 -7.50
N GLU A 7 18.00 0.32 -6.21
CA GLU A 7 17.40 1.35 -5.37
C GLU A 7 18.34 2.56 -5.19
N GLN A 8 19.62 2.33 -4.90
CA GLN A 8 20.63 3.39 -4.80
C GLN A 8 20.82 4.16 -6.11
N ARG A 9 20.80 3.47 -7.26
CA ARG A 9 20.85 4.13 -8.57
C ARG A 9 19.61 4.99 -8.82
N TYR A 10 18.44 4.52 -8.39
CA TYR A 10 17.20 5.28 -8.48
C TYR A 10 17.22 6.52 -7.57
N ARG A 11 17.74 6.40 -6.33
CA ARG A 11 17.98 7.56 -5.43
C ARG A 11 18.82 8.63 -6.09
N ALA A 12 20.00 8.23 -6.59
CA ALA A 12 20.92 9.15 -7.24
C ALA A 12 20.31 9.80 -8.49
N LEU A 13 19.42 9.10 -9.21
CA LEU A 13 18.67 9.69 -10.30
C LEU A 13 17.70 10.77 -9.80
N ILE A 14 16.88 10.47 -8.79
CA ILE A 14 15.91 11.43 -8.23
C ILE A 14 16.61 12.68 -7.70
N GLU A 15 17.70 12.53 -6.95
CA GLU A 15 18.48 13.67 -6.42
C GLU A 15 19.03 14.57 -7.55
N ARG A 16 19.57 13.96 -8.61
CA ARG A 16 20.02 14.72 -9.80
C ARG A 16 18.88 15.44 -10.49
N LEU A 17 17.72 14.79 -10.61
CA LEU A 17 16.53 15.41 -11.22
C LEU A 17 16.00 16.57 -10.38
N GLN A 18 16.03 16.45 -9.05
CA GLN A 18 15.69 17.54 -8.13
C GLN A 18 16.64 18.73 -8.29
N ALA A 19 17.95 18.48 -8.38
CA ALA A 19 18.93 19.55 -8.65
C ALA A 19 18.64 20.25 -10.00
N GLN A 20 18.40 19.48 -11.06
CA GLN A 20 18.06 20.04 -12.37
C GLN A 20 16.74 20.85 -12.38
N ALA A 21 15.73 20.39 -11.63
CA ALA A 21 14.47 21.10 -11.50
C ALA A 21 14.65 22.46 -10.80
N ARG A 22 15.56 22.55 -9.82
CA ARG A 22 15.89 23.80 -9.12
C ARG A 22 16.73 24.76 -9.96
N GLU A 23 17.72 24.24 -10.67
CA GLU A 23 18.63 25.06 -11.50
C GLU A 23 17.93 25.64 -12.74
N ALA A 24 17.06 24.86 -13.38
CA ALA A 24 16.41 25.25 -14.63
C ALA A 24 14.95 24.77 -14.70
N PRO A 25 14.04 25.35 -13.90
CA PRO A 25 12.67 24.85 -13.73
C PRO A 25 11.87 24.83 -15.04
N GLN A 26 12.00 25.85 -15.89
CA GLN A 26 11.29 25.90 -17.17
C GLN A 26 11.78 24.83 -18.15
N ALA A 27 13.10 24.63 -18.24
CA ALA A 27 13.69 23.61 -19.10
C ALA A 27 13.32 22.20 -18.61
N TYR A 28 13.28 22.01 -17.29
CA TYR A 28 12.84 20.77 -16.67
C TYR A 28 11.37 20.47 -17.02
N ARG A 29 10.45 21.44 -16.81
CA ARG A 29 9.04 21.31 -17.19
C ARG A 29 8.86 20.99 -18.68
N ALA A 30 9.64 21.63 -19.56
CA ALA A 30 9.64 21.32 -20.99
C ALA A 30 10.07 19.87 -21.28
N ARG A 31 11.11 19.36 -20.60
CA ARG A 31 11.52 17.95 -20.72
C ARG A 31 10.43 16.98 -20.27
N VAL A 32 9.79 17.24 -19.11
CA VAL A 32 8.66 16.42 -18.64
C VAL A 32 7.51 16.46 -19.64
N ALA A 33 7.20 17.64 -20.20
CA ALA A 33 6.17 17.80 -21.23
C ALA A 33 6.49 17.01 -22.50
N MET A 34 7.74 17.02 -22.97
CA MET A 34 8.16 16.20 -24.12
C MET A 34 8.04 14.70 -23.83
N LEU A 35 8.40 14.25 -22.62
CA LEU A 35 8.25 12.84 -22.22
C LEU A 35 6.78 12.42 -22.14
N ALA A 36 5.91 13.27 -21.60
CA ALA A 36 4.47 13.03 -21.61
C ALA A 36 3.90 13.05 -23.04
N ALA A 37 4.35 13.98 -23.89
CA ALA A 37 3.96 14.04 -25.30
C ALA A 37 4.40 12.79 -26.07
N LEU A 38 5.60 12.25 -25.81
CA LEU A 38 6.04 10.97 -26.34
C LEU A 38 5.09 9.84 -25.91
N GLY A 39 4.69 9.81 -24.64
CA GLY A 39 3.68 8.87 -24.14
C GLY A 39 2.37 8.95 -24.92
N TYR A 40 1.85 10.16 -25.14
CA TYR A 40 0.66 10.38 -25.96
C TYR A 40 0.86 10.01 -27.43
N ALA A 41 2.02 10.29 -28.02
CA ALA A 41 2.32 9.95 -29.40
C ALA A 41 2.27 8.44 -29.61
N VAL A 42 2.82 7.66 -28.66
CA VAL A 42 2.75 6.19 -28.73
C VAL A 42 1.31 5.70 -28.50
N LEU A 43 0.58 6.23 -27.51
CA LEU A 43 -0.84 5.87 -27.32
C LEU A 43 -1.70 6.20 -28.56
N GLY A 44 -1.45 7.36 -29.17
CA GLY A 44 -2.12 7.81 -30.39
C GLY A 44 -1.76 6.92 -31.58
N LEU A 45 -0.50 6.52 -31.72
CA LEU A 45 -0.07 5.56 -32.74
C LEU A 45 -0.75 4.19 -32.55
N ILE A 46 -0.86 3.72 -31.31
CA ILE A 46 -1.56 2.47 -31.00
C ILE A 46 -3.03 2.57 -31.38
N LEU A 47 -3.69 3.66 -31.01
CA LEU A 47 -5.09 3.89 -31.38
C LEU A 47 -5.25 3.99 -32.91
N LEU A 48 -4.32 4.65 -33.59
CA LEU A 48 -4.31 4.77 -35.05
C LEU A 48 -4.12 3.41 -35.72
N VAL A 49 -3.24 2.55 -35.22
CA VAL A 49 -3.06 1.19 -35.75
C VAL A 49 -4.28 0.34 -35.45
N ALA A 50 -4.80 0.40 -34.22
CA ALA A 50 -5.93 -0.41 -33.77
C ALA A 50 -7.21 -0.08 -34.54
N VAL A 51 -7.51 1.21 -34.76
CA VAL A 51 -8.76 1.66 -35.42
C VAL A 51 -8.55 1.98 -36.90
N GLY A 52 -7.45 2.63 -37.24
CA GLY A 52 -7.19 3.10 -38.61
C GLY A 52 -6.89 1.97 -39.59
N LEU A 53 -6.23 0.90 -39.15
CA LEU A 53 -5.96 -0.27 -40.02
C LEU A 53 -7.25 -0.97 -40.48
N PRO A 54 -8.19 -1.39 -39.59
CA PRO A 54 -9.42 -2.03 -40.04
C PRO A 54 -10.32 -1.08 -40.85
N VAL A 55 -10.41 0.20 -40.46
CA VAL A 55 -11.17 1.20 -41.22
C VAL A 55 -10.58 1.39 -42.62
N GLY A 56 -9.25 1.51 -42.73
CA GLY A 56 -8.55 1.65 -44.00
C GLY A 56 -8.76 0.43 -44.92
N ILE A 57 -8.72 -0.79 -44.37
CA ILE A 57 -9.01 -2.02 -45.12
C ILE A 57 -10.45 -2.00 -45.65
N VAL A 58 -11.42 -1.65 -44.82
CA VAL A 58 -12.84 -1.56 -45.24
C VAL A 58 -13.04 -0.52 -46.34
N ILE A 59 -12.45 0.67 -46.20
CA ILE A 59 -12.51 1.73 -47.22
C ILE A 59 -11.88 1.26 -48.53
N ALA A 60 -10.70 0.62 -48.48
CA ALA A 60 -10.01 0.11 -49.66
C ALA A 60 -10.82 -0.98 -50.37
N LEU A 61 -11.46 -1.89 -49.63
CA LEU A 61 -12.35 -2.90 -50.18
C LEU A 61 -13.54 -2.26 -50.90
N LEU A 62 -14.22 -1.31 -50.26
CA LEU A 62 -15.34 -0.56 -50.85
C LEU A 62 -14.93 0.21 -52.11
N ALA A 63 -13.80 0.91 -52.08
CA ALA A 63 -13.30 1.70 -53.21
C ALA A 63 -12.87 0.84 -54.40
N SER A 64 -12.39 -0.39 -54.15
CA SER A 64 -11.92 -1.31 -55.20
C SER A 64 -13.05 -2.01 -55.97
N GLY A 65 -14.30 -1.88 -55.52
CA GLY A 65 -15.46 -2.56 -56.13
C GLY A 65 -15.43 -4.09 -56.03
N ARG A 66 -14.43 -4.66 -55.34
CA ARG A 66 -14.35 -6.11 -55.08
C ARG A 66 -15.40 -6.51 -54.05
N GLY A 67 -16.09 -7.61 -54.29
CA GLY A 67 -16.98 -8.22 -53.30
C GLY A 67 -16.21 -8.54 -52.00
N PHE A 68 -16.91 -8.54 -50.88
CA PHE A 68 -16.29 -8.85 -49.58
C PHE A 68 -15.76 -10.29 -49.57
N ASP A 69 -14.44 -10.45 -49.56
CA ASP A 69 -13.80 -11.76 -49.44
C ASP A 69 -13.99 -12.30 -48.01
N PRO A 70 -14.59 -13.49 -47.81
CA PRO A 70 -14.72 -14.11 -46.50
C PRO A 70 -13.39 -14.24 -45.73
N TRP A 71 -12.24 -14.33 -46.43
CA TRP A 71 -10.93 -14.35 -45.80
C TRP A 71 -10.55 -13.02 -45.13
N ALA A 72 -11.10 -11.89 -45.60
CA ALA A 72 -10.91 -10.59 -44.94
C ALA A 72 -11.49 -10.59 -43.52
N PHE A 73 -12.53 -11.39 -43.26
CA PHE A 73 -13.11 -11.54 -41.92
C PHE A 73 -12.12 -12.13 -40.91
N MET A 74 -11.24 -13.06 -41.34
CA MET A 74 -10.22 -13.65 -40.46
C MET A 74 -9.18 -12.62 -39.99
N VAL A 75 -8.99 -11.53 -40.74
CA VAL A 75 -8.08 -10.42 -40.37
C VAL A 75 -8.83 -9.30 -39.65
N LEU A 76 -10.01 -8.93 -40.14
CA LEU A 76 -10.81 -7.83 -39.59
C LEU A 76 -11.40 -8.15 -38.22
N LEU A 77 -11.79 -9.39 -37.94
CA LEU A 77 -12.40 -9.75 -36.66
C LEU A 77 -11.39 -9.62 -35.49
N PRO A 78 -10.19 -10.23 -35.52
CA PRO A 78 -9.20 -10.04 -34.45
C PRO A 78 -8.77 -8.58 -34.30
N GLN A 79 -8.61 -7.85 -35.41
CA GLN A 79 -8.25 -6.43 -35.38
C GLN A 79 -9.38 -5.56 -34.82
N GLY A 80 -10.64 -5.86 -35.13
CA GLY A 80 -11.80 -5.18 -34.56
C GLY A 80 -11.91 -5.42 -33.06
N VAL A 81 -11.68 -6.66 -32.59
CA VAL A 81 -11.61 -6.97 -31.16
C VAL A 81 -10.48 -6.19 -30.50
N PHE A 82 -9.29 -6.14 -31.10
CA PHE A 82 -8.16 -5.34 -30.62
C PHE A 82 -8.51 -3.85 -30.53
N ALA A 83 -9.15 -3.28 -31.56
CA ALA A 83 -9.64 -1.91 -31.58
C ALA A 83 -10.59 -1.62 -30.41
N VAL A 84 -11.57 -2.50 -30.19
CA VAL A 84 -12.53 -2.37 -29.08
C VAL A 84 -11.83 -2.43 -27.73
N VAL A 85 -10.87 -3.33 -27.55
CA VAL A 85 -10.09 -3.44 -26.31
C VAL A 85 -9.28 -2.17 -26.06
N VAL A 86 -8.56 -1.65 -27.07
CA VAL A 86 -7.77 -0.42 -26.96
C VAL A 86 -8.66 0.78 -26.67
N VAL A 87 -9.73 0.96 -27.45
CA VAL A 87 -10.68 2.07 -27.25
C VAL A 87 -11.28 1.99 -25.86
N ARG A 88 -11.73 0.82 -25.40
CA ARG A 88 -12.31 0.63 -24.06
C ARG A 88 -11.29 0.87 -22.95
N ALA A 89 -10.03 0.47 -23.12
CA ALA A 89 -8.96 0.70 -22.15
C ALA A 89 -8.65 2.20 -22.01
N LEU A 90 -8.68 2.94 -23.13
CA LEU A 90 -8.42 4.38 -23.18
C LEU A 90 -9.66 5.24 -22.87
N TRP A 91 -10.87 4.65 -22.92
CA TRP A 91 -12.12 5.35 -22.60
C TRP A 91 -12.24 5.60 -21.09
N LEU A 92 -11.70 6.73 -20.65
CA LEU A 92 -11.89 7.23 -19.29
C LEU A 92 -13.21 8.02 -19.24
N ARG A 93 -14.24 7.42 -18.63
CA ARG A 93 -15.35 8.23 -18.08
C ARG A 93 -14.85 8.83 -16.78
N PHE A 94 -14.91 10.14 -16.68
CA PHE A 94 -14.64 10.82 -15.43
C PHE A 94 -15.99 11.17 -14.82
N ASP A 95 -16.37 10.43 -13.79
CA ASP A 95 -17.55 10.73 -13.03
C ASP A 95 -17.24 11.89 -12.06
N PRO A 96 -18.22 12.77 -11.78
CA PRO A 96 -18.09 13.77 -10.73
C PRO A 96 -17.67 13.14 -9.40
N PRO A 97 -16.94 13.85 -8.52
CA PRO A 97 -16.62 13.35 -7.19
C PRO A 97 -17.87 12.88 -6.45
N SER A 98 -17.78 11.72 -5.82
CA SER A 98 -18.84 11.15 -4.99
C SER A 98 -18.91 11.84 -3.62
N GLY A 99 -20.10 11.90 -3.03
CA GLY A 99 -20.33 12.51 -1.71
C GLY A 99 -21.61 13.36 -1.69
N TYR A 100 -21.81 14.09 -0.59
CA TYR A 100 -22.89 15.06 -0.46
C TYR A 100 -22.53 16.35 -1.21
N ARG A 101 -23.24 16.63 -2.30
CA ARG A 101 -23.09 17.91 -3.02
C ARG A 101 -23.82 19.01 -2.25
N LEU A 102 -23.09 20.04 -1.82
CA LEU A 102 -23.66 21.18 -1.13
C LEU A 102 -24.58 21.97 -2.08
N ALA A 103 -25.84 22.19 -1.67
CA ALA A 103 -26.74 23.08 -2.40
C ALA A 103 -26.46 24.54 -1.98
N PRO A 104 -26.66 25.53 -2.88
CA PRO A 104 -26.47 26.92 -2.53
C PRO A 104 -27.27 27.32 -1.28
N GLY A 105 -26.58 27.84 -0.26
CA GLY A 105 -27.21 28.25 1.00
C GLY A 105 -27.38 27.14 2.04
N ASP A 106 -26.97 25.89 1.78
CA ASP A 106 -26.97 24.82 2.78
C ASP A 106 -25.96 25.13 3.92
N ALA A 107 -24.79 25.70 3.58
CA ALA A 107 -23.76 26.08 4.55
C ALA A 107 -23.14 27.46 4.21
N PRO A 108 -23.84 28.57 4.46
CA PRO A 108 -23.42 29.91 4.02
C PRO A 108 -22.05 30.36 4.54
N ALA A 109 -21.72 29.98 5.78
CA ALA A 109 -20.43 30.32 6.39
C ALA A 109 -19.27 29.60 5.69
N LEU A 110 -19.43 28.31 5.38
CA LEU A 110 -18.46 27.55 4.62
C LEU A 110 -18.31 28.09 3.19
N GLU A 111 -19.43 28.36 2.51
CA GLU A 111 -19.43 28.89 1.15
C GLU A 111 -18.70 30.24 1.05
N ALA A 112 -18.95 31.14 2.00
CA ALA A 112 -18.29 32.44 2.07
C ALA A 112 -16.77 32.31 2.30
N GLU A 113 -16.35 31.40 3.19
CA GLU A 113 -14.93 31.17 3.45
C GLU A 113 -14.23 30.54 2.25
N ILE A 114 -14.85 29.55 1.59
CA ILE A 114 -14.34 28.96 0.35
C ILE A 114 -14.16 30.03 -0.73
N GLU A 115 -15.14 30.92 -0.92
CA GLU A 115 -15.07 31.97 -1.94
C GLU A 115 -13.97 33.00 -1.61
N ARG A 116 -13.83 33.38 -0.33
CA ARG A 116 -12.75 34.25 0.14
C ARG A 116 -11.38 33.65 -0.17
N LEU A 117 -11.19 32.38 0.15
CA LEU A 117 -9.94 31.64 -0.11
C LEU A 117 -9.68 31.48 -1.61
N ARG A 118 -10.72 31.20 -2.40
CA ARG A 118 -10.63 31.06 -3.86
C ARG A 118 -10.12 32.35 -4.50
N LEU A 119 -10.68 33.49 -4.11
CA LEU A 119 -10.27 34.81 -4.58
C LEU A 119 -8.83 35.13 -4.17
N ALA A 120 -8.46 34.88 -2.91
CA ALA A 120 -7.12 35.15 -2.38
C ALA A 120 -6.04 34.25 -3.01
N ALA A 121 -6.38 32.99 -3.29
CA ALA A 121 -5.48 32.03 -3.94
C ALA A 121 -5.43 32.21 -5.48
N GLY A 122 -6.40 32.91 -6.08
CA GLY A 122 -6.52 33.06 -7.52
C GLY A 122 -7.02 31.79 -8.24
N ALA A 123 -7.85 30.99 -7.56
CA ALA A 123 -8.41 29.75 -8.10
C ALA A 123 -9.62 30.02 -9.03
N PRO A 124 -9.88 29.14 -10.02
CA PRO A 124 -11.02 29.27 -10.92
C PRO A 124 -12.36 29.04 -10.20
N PRO A 125 -13.48 29.53 -10.76
CA PRO A 125 -14.81 29.28 -10.21
C PRO A 125 -15.12 27.78 -10.08
N LEU A 126 -15.77 27.41 -8.98
CA LEU A 126 -16.19 26.03 -8.70
C LEU A 126 -17.57 25.75 -9.29
N GLU A 127 -17.77 24.53 -9.81
CA GLU A 127 -19.07 23.99 -10.21
C GLU A 127 -19.83 23.40 -9.01
N ALA A 128 -19.09 22.87 -8.02
CA ALA A 128 -19.67 22.35 -6.79
C ALA A 128 -18.64 22.22 -5.67
N VAL A 129 -19.14 22.26 -4.44
CA VAL A 129 -18.46 21.77 -3.23
C VAL A 129 -19.10 20.44 -2.83
N VAL A 130 -18.28 19.42 -2.61
CA VAL A 130 -18.71 18.06 -2.24
C VAL A 130 -18.12 17.73 -0.88
N ILE A 131 -18.95 17.20 0.02
CA ILE A 131 -18.52 16.70 1.33
C ILE A 131 -18.51 15.17 1.27
N ASP A 132 -17.39 14.54 1.62
CA ASP A 132 -17.24 13.07 1.64
C ASP A 132 -16.87 12.54 3.04
N SER A 133 -16.59 11.23 3.12
CA SER A 133 -16.28 10.54 4.38
C SER A 133 -14.78 10.27 4.58
N ASP A 134 -13.91 10.87 3.76
CA ASP A 134 -12.47 10.63 3.83
C ASP A 134 -11.79 11.67 4.73
N LEU A 135 -10.66 11.31 5.34
CA LEU A 135 -9.82 12.28 6.07
C LEU A 135 -8.93 13.03 5.08
N ASN A 136 -9.53 13.77 4.15
CA ASN A 136 -8.80 14.46 3.09
C ASN A 136 -9.54 15.70 2.56
N ALA A 137 -8.86 16.51 1.77
CA ALA A 137 -9.46 17.49 0.87
C ALA A 137 -8.85 17.31 -0.52
N ALA A 138 -9.60 17.67 -1.57
CA ALA A 138 -9.09 17.58 -2.93
C ALA A 138 -9.70 18.65 -3.85
N ALA A 139 -8.86 19.28 -4.67
CA ALA A 139 -9.27 20.09 -5.80
C ALA A 139 -9.28 19.27 -7.11
N ALA A 140 -10.46 19.01 -7.68
CA ALA A 140 -10.59 18.22 -8.91
C ALA A 140 -10.99 19.08 -10.13
N SER A 141 -10.41 18.75 -11.30
CA SER A 141 -10.77 19.38 -12.58
C SER A 141 -11.20 18.33 -13.61
N LEU A 142 -12.47 18.41 -14.04
CA LEU A 142 -13.07 17.48 -14.99
C LEU A 142 -13.21 18.13 -16.38
N PRO A 143 -12.64 17.55 -17.44
CA PRO A 143 -12.75 18.13 -18.78
C PRO A 143 -14.18 18.05 -19.32
N ARG A 144 -14.64 19.12 -19.98
CA ARG A 144 -15.91 19.13 -20.74
C ARG A 144 -15.66 18.72 -22.18
N LEU A 145 -16.44 17.78 -22.71
CA LEU A 145 -16.37 17.31 -24.11
C LEU A 145 -14.92 16.99 -24.54
N LEU A 146 -14.23 16.11 -23.82
CA LEU A 146 -12.81 15.76 -24.00
C LEU A 146 -11.83 16.95 -23.88
N GLY A 147 -12.23 18.04 -23.23
CA GLY A 147 -11.40 19.22 -22.98
C GLY A 147 -11.61 20.37 -23.97
N LEU A 148 -12.45 20.19 -24.99
CA LEU A 148 -12.73 21.21 -26.01
C LEU A 148 -13.60 22.37 -25.51
N SER A 149 -14.36 22.16 -24.43
CA SER A 149 -15.29 23.16 -23.87
C SER A 149 -14.92 23.59 -22.44
N GLY A 150 -13.62 23.53 -22.11
CA GLY A 150 -13.10 23.91 -20.80
C GLY A 150 -13.22 22.80 -19.75
N TYR A 151 -13.17 23.19 -18.48
CA TYR A 151 -13.14 22.29 -17.33
C TYR A 151 -14.21 22.65 -16.30
N ARG A 152 -14.64 21.67 -15.53
CA ARG A 152 -15.51 21.78 -14.36
C ARG A 152 -14.64 21.60 -13.13
N HIS A 153 -14.65 22.56 -12.22
CA HIS A 153 -13.82 22.52 -11.02
C HIS A 153 -14.66 22.14 -9.80
N TYR A 154 -14.15 21.23 -8.99
CA TYR A 154 -14.81 20.75 -7.78
C TYR A 154 -13.86 20.88 -6.61
N LEU A 155 -14.40 21.23 -5.46
CA LEU A 155 -13.71 21.13 -4.18
C LEU A 155 -14.36 20.01 -3.38
N VAL A 156 -13.57 19.03 -2.97
CA VAL A 156 -14.00 17.94 -2.10
C VAL A 156 -13.42 18.18 -0.71
N ILE A 157 -14.24 18.12 0.32
CA ILE A 157 -13.83 18.31 1.72
C ILE A 157 -14.36 17.14 2.53
N GLY A 158 -13.48 16.42 3.19
CA GLY A 158 -13.85 15.34 4.09
C GLY A 158 -14.53 15.83 5.35
N LEU A 159 -15.68 15.24 5.70
CA LEU A 159 -16.32 15.52 6.98
C LEU A 159 -15.40 15.19 8.18
N PRO A 160 -14.63 14.07 8.19
CA PRO A 160 -13.63 13.83 9.23
C PRO A 160 -12.56 14.92 9.32
N LEU A 161 -12.14 15.50 8.19
CA LEU A 161 -11.18 16.60 8.17
C LEU A 161 -11.74 17.84 8.89
N MET A 162 -13.01 18.18 8.64
CA MET A 162 -13.69 19.29 9.31
C MET A 162 -13.93 19.06 10.81
N ARG A 163 -13.91 17.80 11.27
CA ARG A 163 -13.98 17.44 12.70
C ARG A 163 -12.62 17.52 13.37
N LEU A 164 -11.56 17.18 12.65
CA LEU A 164 -10.19 17.20 13.14
C LEU A 164 -9.63 18.63 13.25
N LEU A 165 -9.92 19.47 12.25
CA LEU A 165 -9.35 20.80 12.11
C LEU A 165 -10.29 21.90 12.61
N ASP A 166 -9.72 22.99 13.11
CA ASP A 166 -10.47 24.24 13.31
C ASP A 166 -10.66 25.00 11.99
N GLY A 167 -11.38 26.13 12.04
CA GLY A 167 -11.63 26.95 10.86
C GLY A 167 -10.35 27.44 10.15
N ALA A 168 -9.33 27.88 10.91
CA ALA A 168 -8.10 28.42 10.33
C ALA A 168 -7.25 27.32 9.68
N GLU A 169 -7.15 26.17 10.34
CA GLU A 169 -6.47 24.98 9.82
C GLU A 169 -7.17 24.43 8.57
N LEU A 170 -8.51 24.37 8.57
CA LEU A 170 -9.27 23.98 7.37
C LEU A 170 -9.03 24.97 6.22
N SER A 171 -9.03 26.28 6.50
CA SER A 171 -8.72 27.31 5.51
C SER A 171 -7.33 27.16 4.92
N ALA A 172 -6.35 26.74 5.73
CA ALA A 172 -5.01 26.42 5.23
C ALA A 172 -5.02 25.20 4.29
N VAL A 173 -5.77 24.14 4.61
CA VAL A 173 -5.91 22.98 3.72
C VAL A 173 -6.61 23.37 2.41
N ILE A 174 -7.72 24.11 2.46
CA ILE A 174 -8.43 24.55 1.25
C ILE A 174 -7.56 25.48 0.39
N ALA A 175 -6.81 26.41 1.02
CA ALA A 175 -5.89 27.28 0.30
C ALA A 175 -4.75 26.51 -0.38
N HIS A 176 -4.30 25.39 0.22
CA HIS A 176 -3.34 24.48 -0.40
C HIS A 176 -3.93 23.83 -1.64
N GLU A 177 -5.14 23.27 -1.55
CA GLU A 177 -5.86 22.69 -2.69
C GLU A 177 -6.06 23.70 -3.83
N PHE A 178 -6.36 24.96 -3.49
CA PHE A 178 -6.44 26.04 -4.48
C PHE A 178 -5.09 26.44 -5.08
N GLY A 179 -4.00 26.26 -4.35
CA GLY A 179 -2.64 26.40 -4.85
C GLY A 179 -2.39 25.52 -6.09
N HIS A 180 -2.93 24.31 -6.10
CA HIS A 180 -2.82 23.40 -7.26
C HIS A 180 -3.52 23.94 -8.52
N PHE A 181 -4.54 24.80 -8.40
CA PHE A 181 -5.17 25.42 -9.57
C PHE A 181 -4.33 26.54 -10.19
N ARG A 182 -3.68 27.38 -9.36
CA ARG A 182 -3.03 28.62 -9.80
C ARG A 182 -1.83 28.39 -10.73
N GLY A 183 -1.06 27.33 -10.53
CA GLY A 183 0.13 27.03 -11.34
C GLY A 183 -0.18 26.55 -12.77
N GLY A 184 -1.44 26.31 -13.12
CA GLY A 184 -1.77 25.44 -14.26
C GLY A 184 -1.39 23.97 -14.00
N HIS A 185 -0.96 23.67 -12.77
CA HIS A 185 -0.40 22.40 -12.33
C HIS A 185 -1.48 21.33 -12.17
N GLY A 186 -2.69 21.66 -11.72
CA GLY A 186 -3.81 20.70 -11.73
C GLY A 186 -4.13 20.16 -13.14
N ARG A 187 -3.89 20.96 -14.18
CA ARG A 187 -4.02 20.52 -15.59
C ARG A 187 -2.85 19.65 -16.02
N PHE A 188 -1.62 19.98 -15.60
CA PHE A 188 -0.39 19.28 -15.96
C PHE A 188 -0.16 17.98 -15.17
N SER A 189 -0.32 18.01 -13.84
CA SER A 189 -0.32 16.84 -12.96
C SER A 189 -1.49 15.90 -13.28
N GLY A 190 -2.71 16.43 -13.45
CA GLY A 190 -3.84 15.64 -13.95
C GLY A 190 -3.60 15.06 -15.36
N TRP A 191 -2.80 15.73 -16.20
CA TRP A 191 -2.39 15.23 -17.52
C TRP A 191 -1.35 14.11 -17.44
N ILE A 192 -0.34 14.23 -16.59
CA ILE A 192 0.63 13.18 -16.28
C ILE A 192 -0.07 11.94 -15.71
N TYR A 193 -1.00 12.13 -14.77
CA TYR A 193 -1.79 11.05 -14.18
C TYR A 193 -2.63 10.30 -15.23
N ARG A 194 -3.24 11.02 -16.19
CA ARG A 194 -3.96 10.41 -17.32
C ARG A 194 -3.08 9.52 -18.19
N VAL A 195 -1.87 9.98 -18.52
CA VAL A 195 -0.89 9.18 -19.28
C VAL A 195 -0.61 7.88 -18.52
N ARG A 196 -0.34 7.98 -17.22
CA ARG A 196 -0.01 6.85 -16.36
C ARG A 196 -1.11 5.79 -16.30
N ILE A 197 -2.36 6.19 -16.03
CA ILE A 197 -3.50 5.26 -16.02
C ILE A 197 -3.74 4.65 -17.39
N GLY A 198 -3.72 5.49 -18.45
CA GLY A 198 -3.94 5.03 -19.82
C GLY A 198 -2.96 3.93 -20.19
N TRP A 199 -1.68 4.10 -19.83
CA TRP A 199 -0.66 3.08 -20.00
C TRP A 199 -0.91 1.82 -19.17
N PHE A 200 -1.15 1.94 -17.86
CA PHE A 200 -1.38 0.77 -17.00
C PHE A 200 -2.54 -0.09 -17.51
N ARG A 201 -3.67 0.53 -17.89
CA ARG A 201 -4.83 -0.18 -18.45
C ARG A 201 -4.52 -0.81 -19.80
N LEU A 202 -3.77 -0.12 -20.65
CA LEU A 202 -3.39 -0.64 -21.95
C LEU A 202 -2.44 -1.84 -21.80
N VAL A 203 -1.45 -1.76 -20.92
CA VAL A 203 -0.52 -2.87 -20.62
C VAL A 203 -1.27 -4.06 -20.03
N ASP A 204 -2.15 -3.84 -19.06
CA ASP A 204 -2.95 -4.92 -18.47
C ASP A 204 -3.90 -5.57 -19.50
N ALA A 205 -4.57 -4.77 -20.33
CA ALA A 205 -5.39 -5.28 -21.44
C ALA A 205 -4.55 -6.07 -22.47
N MET A 206 -3.34 -5.61 -22.77
CA MET A 206 -2.43 -6.25 -23.71
C MET A 206 -1.79 -7.53 -23.15
N ALA A 207 -1.47 -7.56 -21.86
CA ALA A 207 -0.96 -8.74 -21.17
C ALA A 207 -1.98 -9.89 -21.22
N ARG A 208 -3.27 -9.58 -21.07
CA ARG A 208 -4.37 -10.56 -21.16
C ARG A 208 -4.62 -11.06 -22.60
N SER A 209 -4.18 -10.33 -23.63
CA SER A 209 -4.43 -10.67 -25.04
C SER A 209 -3.45 -11.70 -25.64
N GLY A 210 -2.26 -11.89 -25.04
CA GLY A 210 -1.25 -12.86 -25.51
C GLY A 210 -0.56 -12.55 -26.86
N ALA A 211 -0.84 -11.41 -27.50
CA ALA A 211 -0.32 -11.07 -28.83
C ALA A 211 1.20 -10.80 -28.85
N ALA A 212 1.90 -11.15 -29.93
CA ALA A 212 3.34 -10.90 -30.08
C ALA A 212 3.72 -9.40 -29.95
N MET A 213 2.84 -8.51 -30.40
CA MET A 213 3.01 -7.05 -30.27
C MET A 213 2.98 -6.59 -28.81
N SER A 214 2.35 -7.34 -27.90
CA SER A 214 2.34 -7.11 -26.45
C SER A 214 3.76 -7.04 -25.87
N ARG A 215 4.69 -7.87 -26.36
CA ARG A 215 6.07 -7.91 -25.84
C ARG A 215 6.87 -6.64 -26.15
N LEU A 216 6.65 -6.03 -27.32
CA LEU A 216 7.30 -4.76 -27.69
C LEU A 216 6.78 -3.62 -26.80
N PHE A 217 5.46 -3.60 -26.53
CA PHE A 217 4.86 -2.61 -25.64
C PHE A 217 5.31 -2.76 -24.19
N VAL A 218 5.38 -3.99 -23.67
CA VAL A 218 5.87 -4.27 -22.32
C VAL A 218 7.31 -3.77 -22.18
N LYS A 219 8.20 -4.06 -23.14
CA LYS A 219 9.58 -3.55 -23.12
C LYS A 219 9.68 -2.03 -23.16
N PHE A 220 8.87 -1.37 -24.00
CA PHE A 220 8.82 0.09 -24.02
C PHE A 220 8.34 0.62 -22.66
N PHE A 221 7.31 0.03 -22.08
CA PHE A 221 6.75 0.48 -20.80
C PHE A 221 7.70 0.24 -19.63
N GLU A 222 8.39 -0.91 -19.58
CA GLU A 222 9.43 -1.20 -18.58
C GLU A 222 10.57 -0.18 -18.59
N TRP A 223 10.87 0.41 -19.76
CA TRP A 223 11.83 1.52 -19.87
C TRP A 223 11.20 2.89 -19.58
N TYR A 224 10.04 3.19 -20.18
CA TYR A 224 9.39 4.50 -20.13
C TYR A 224 8.80 4.81 -18.76
N ALA A 225 8.10 3.85 -18.14
CA ALA A 225 7.39 4.05 -16.88
C ALA A 225 8.31 4.48 -15.73
N PRO A 226 9.41 3.79 -15.39
CA PRO A 226 10.27 4.22 -14.28
C PRO A 226 10.91 5.60 -14.54
N TYR A 227 11.26 5.88 -15.80
CA TYR A 227 11.85 7.15 -16.21
C TYR A 227 10.82 8.30 -16.12
N PHE A 228 9.65 8.13 -16.73
CA PHE A 228 8.57 9.10 -16.66
C PHE A 228 8.10 9.34 -15.22
N ASN A 229 7.97 8.28 -14.43
CA ASN A 229 7.63 8.35 -13.01
C ASN A 229 8.64 9.23 -12.26
N ALA A 230 9.94 8.95 -12.37
CA ALA A 230 10.99 9.72 -11.71
C ALA A 230 10.93 11.22 -12.04
N TYR A 231 10.74 11.56 -13.32
CA TYR A 231 10.62 12.95 -13.76
C TYR A 231 9.33 13.63 -13.28
N SER A 232 8.21 12.91 -13.33
CA SER A 232 6.93 13.43 -12.85
C SER A 232 6.89 13.62 -11.33
N PHE A 233 7.61 12.79 -10.56
CA PHE A 233 7.65 12.84 -9.11
C PHE A 233 8.35 14.10 -8.60
N VAL A 234 9.49 14.46 -9.20
CA VAL A 234 10.19 15.68 -8.85
C VAL A 234 9.31 16.90 -9.09
N LEU A 235 8.59 16.93 -10.21
CA LEU A 235 7.68 18.03 -10.48
C LEU A 235 6.50 18.06 -9.50
N ALA A 236 5.91 16.90 -9.18
CA ALA A 236 4.82 16.83 -8.20
C ALA A 236 5.25 17.37 -6.82
N ARG A 237 6.49 17.11 -6.40
CA ARG A 237 7.04 17.66 -5.15
C ARG A 237 7.21 19.18 -5.19
N GLU A 238 7.64 19.74 -6.31
CA GLU A 238 7.71 21.20 -6.47
C GLU A 238 6.29 21.82 -6.47
N ASP A 239 5.31 21.16 -7.09
CA ASP A 239 3.91 21.60 -7.08
C ASP A 239 3.33 21.62 -5.65
N GLU A 240 3.70 20.66 -4.80
CA GLU A 240 3.34 20.61 -3.38
C GLU A 240 3.93 21.78 -2.59
N TYR A 241 5.23 22.09 -2.79
CA TYR A 241 5.86 23.23 -2.12
C TYR A 241 5.25 24.57 -2.55
N GLU A 242 4.94 24.73 -3.84
CA GLU A 242 4.24 25.92 -4.33
C GLU A 242 2.84 26.04 -3.70
N ALA A 243 2.09 24.95 -3.59
CA ALA A 243 0.78 24.93 -2.95
C ALA A 243 0.87 25.23 -1.44
N ASP A 244 1.87 24.70 -0.74
CA ASP A 244 2.17 25.03 0.66
C ASP A 244 2.48 26.51 0.84
N ALA A 245 3.25 27.11 -0.07
CA ALA A 245 3.53 28.56 -0.05
C ALA A 245 2.28 29.41 -0.31
N VAL A 246 1.37 28.98 -1.21
CA VAL A 246 0.08 29.65 -1.42
C VAL A 246 -0.77 29.60 -0.15
N SER A 247 -0.86 28.42 0.48
CA SER A 247 -1.60 28.23 1.71
C SER A 247 -1.06 29.08 2.85
N ALA A 248 0.26 29.05 3.08
CA ALA A 248 0.92 29.86 4.08
C ALA A 248 0.66 31.37 3.89
N ARG A 249 0.69 31.86 2.65
CA ARG A 249 0.40 33.26 2.33
C ARG A 249 -1.08 33.63 2.57
N VAL A 250 -2.01 32.74 2.26
CA VAL A 250 -3.46 33.03 2.27
C VAL A 250 -4.11 32.80 3.64
N ALA A 251 -3.72 31.72 4.32
CA ALA A 251 -4.31 31.28 5.60
C ALA A 251 -3.35 31.45 6.79
N GLY A 252 -2.07 31.71 6.53
CA GLY A 252 -1.04 31.89 7.56
C GLY A 252 -0.17 30.65 7.77
N GLU A 253 1.12 30.87 7.99
CA GLU A 253 2.12 29.80 8.17
C GLU A 253 1.81 28.91 9.38
N ALA A 254 1.42 29.50 10.51
CA ALA A 254 1.09 28.73 11.71
C ALA A 254 -0.13 27.82 11.50
N ALA A 255 -1.14 28.26 10.76
CA ALA A 255 -2.30 27.44 10.44
C ALA A 255 -1.93 26.30 9.49
N ARG A 256 -1.10 26.60 8.48
CA ARG A 256 -0.56 25.61 7.55
C ARG A 256 0.20 24.50 8.27
N VAL A 257 1.16 24.86 9.11
CA VAL A 257 2.02 23.89 9.84
C VAL A 257 1.20 23.08 10.83
N SER A 258 0.31 23.72 11.60
CA SER A 258 -0.56 23.04 12.57
C SER A 258 -1.47 22.00 11.87
N ALA A 259 -2.10 22.37 10.74
CA ALA A 259 -2.93 21.46 9.96
C ALA A 259 -2.13 20.26 9.43
N LEU A 260 -0.89 20.49 8.98
CA LEU A 260 0.02 19.47 8.46
C LEU A 260 0.35 18.41 9.51
N ILE A 261 0.69 18.87 10.72
CA ILE A 261 1.03 18.01 11.86
C ILE A 261 -0.21 17.22 12.31
N ARG A 262 -1.36 17.87 12.47
CA ARG A 262 -2.60 17.20 12.93
C ARG A 262 -3.08 16.16 11.94
N LEU A 263 -3.05 16.48 10.64
CA LEU A 263 -3.49 15.58 9.59
C LEU A 263 -2.59 14.34 9.52
N GLU A 264 -1.26 14.53 9.55
CA GLU A 264 -0.30 13.42 9.57
C GLU A 264 -0.53 12.52 10.80
N HIS A 265 -0.62 13.13 11.98
CA HIS A 265 -0.85 12.40 13.23
C HIS A 265 -2.15 11.59 13.19
N ALA A 266 -3.26 12.21 12.78
CA ALA A 266 -4.55 11.55 12.69
C ALA A 266 -4.56 10.44 11.63
N SER A 267 -3.95 10.68 10.46
CA SER A 267 -3.81 9.69 9.39
C SER A 267 -3.04 8.46 9.86
N GLN A 268 -1.91 8.67 10.55
CA GLN A 268 -1.11 7.58 11.08
C GLN A 268 -1.86 6.74 12.11
N TRP A 269 -2.55 7.40 13.05
CA TRP A 269 -3.33 6.73 14.09
C TRP A 269 -4.52 5.97 13.49
N LEU A 270 -5.30 6.59 12.61
CA LEU A 270 -6.47 5.96 11.99
C LEU A 270 -6.07 4.72 11.17
N THR A 271 -4.98 4.82 10.40
CA THR A 271 -4.48 3.72 9.58
C THR A 271 -4.01 2.54 10.42
N ARG A 272 -3.36 2.80 11.54
CA ARG A 272 -2.75 1.76 12.38
C ARG A 272 -3.72 1.18 13.41
N ARG A 273 -4.69 1.97 13.91
CA ARG A 273 -5.52 1.62 15.09
C ARG A 273 -6.99 1.49 14.71
N PHE A 274 -7.57 2.54 14.12
CA PHE A 274 -8.99 2.56 13.79
C PHE A 274 -9.38 1.58 12.67
N LEU A 275 -8.70 1.63 11.52
CA LEU A 275 -9.02 0.79 10.37
C LEU A 275 -8.89 -0.71 10.66
N PRO A 276 -7.82 -1.20 11.34
CA PRO A 276 -7.75 -2.60 11.73
C PRO A 276 -8.87 -3.02 12.69
N ASN A 277 -9.26 -2.16 13.64
CA ASN A 277 -10.41 -2.44 14.51
C ASN A 277 -11.72 -2.53 13.71
N LEU A 278 -11.94 -1.61 12.76
CA LEU A 278 -13.10 -1.63 11.87
C LEU A 278 -13.11 -2.90 11.00
N GLN A 279 -11.96 -3.33 10.47
CA GLN A 279 -11.83 -4.57 9.71
C GLN A 279 -12.14 -5.81 10.57
N ALA A 280 -11.72 -5.84 11.83
CA ALA A 280 -12.08 -6.90 12.76
C ALA A 280 -13.60 -6.93 13.02
N ARG A 281 -14.28 -5.77 13.09
CA ARG A 281 -15.76 -5.72 13.19
C ARG A 281 -16.44 -6.35 12.00
N MET A 282 -15.88 -6.27 10.79
CA MET A 282 -16.43 -6.93 9.60
C MET A 282 -16.50 -8.46 9.76
N ARG A 283 -15.53 -9.04 10.48
CA ARG A 283 -15.48 -10.48 10.77
C ARG A 283 -16.44 -10.88 11.90
N ALA A 284 -16.72 -9.94 12.82
CA ALA A 284 -17.53 -10.17 14.02
C ALA A 284 -19.03 -9.94 13.79
N GLN A 285 -19.40 -8.93 12.99
CA GLN A 285 -20.76 -8.40 12.91
C GLN A 285 -21.36 -8.64 11.51
N PRO A 286 -22.63 -9.05 11.39
CA PRO A 286 -23.23 -9.38 10.11
C PRO A 286 -23.53 -8.17 9.22
N GLN A 287 -23.63 -6.98 9.80
CA GLN A 287 -23.97 -5.74 9.09
C GLN A 287 -22.99 -4.63 9.46
N PRO A 288 -22.71 -3.70 8.52
CA PRO A 288 -21.93 -2.50 8.82
C PRO A 288 -22.64 -1.61 9.86
N PRO A 289 -21.89 -0.85 10.67
CA PRO A 289 -22.44 0.14 11.59
C PRO A 289 -23.42 1.10 10.92
N ALA A 290 -24.52 1.41 11.61
CA ALA A 290 -25.53 2.34 11.11
C ALA A 290 -25.04 3.79 11.04
N GLN A 291 -24.12 4.17 11.94
CA GLN A 291 -23.60 5.52 12.12
C GLN A 291 -22.07 5.52 12.04
N TYR A 292 -21.52 5.30 10.84
CA TYR A 292 -20.08 5.24 10.62
C TYR A 292 -19.39 6.56 10.93
N ASN A 293 -19.98 7.68 10.52
CA ASN A 293 -19.42 9.00 10.76
C ASN A 293 -19.35 9.34 12.26
N ALA A 294 -20.32 8.88 13.06
CA ALA A 294 -20.28 9.02 14.53
C ALA A 294 -19.18 8.16 15.16
N LEU A 295 -18.98 6.93 14.67
CA LEU A 295 -17.89 6.06 15.09
C LEU A 295 -16.52 6.67 14.76
N PHE A 296 -16.35 7.19 13.55
CA PHE A 296 -15.13 7.86 13.11
C PHE A 296 -14.85 9.10 13.96
N ALA A 297 -15.88 9.89 14.26
CA ALA A 297 -15.75 11.05 15.12
C ALA A 297 -15.37 10.72 16.56
N ALA A 298 -15.86 9.61 17.11
CA ALA A 298 -15.42 9.12 18.41
C ALA A 298 -13.92 8.79 18.36
N ALA A 299 -13.49 8.10 17.31
CA ALA A 299 -12.08 7.75 17.11
C ALA A 299 -11.18 9.00 17.03
N LEU A 300 -11.60 10.06 16.33
CA LEU A 300 -10.85 11.33 16.28
C LEU A 300 -10.74 12.03 17.65
N ARG A 301 -11.70 11.83 18.57
CA ARG A 301 -11.62 12.37 19.94
C ARG A 301 -10.70 11.56 20.85
N GLU A 302 -10.39 10.33 20.46
CA GLU A 302 -9.50 9.42 21.18
C GLU A 302 -8.04 9.50 20.68
N LEU A 303 -7.73 10.47 19.81
CA LEU A 303 -6.36 10.67 19.34
C LEU A 303 -5.41 10.92 20.53
N PRO A 304 -4.26 10.23 20.58
CA PRO A 304 -3.27 10.47 21.62
C PRO A 304 -2.67 11.88 21.50
N PRO A 305 -2.03 12.39 22.56
CA PRO A 305 -1.28 13.64 22.50
C PRO A 305 -0.21 13.58 21.40
N ILE A 306 -0.07 14.67 20.65
CA ILE A 306 0.88 14.76 19.55
C ILE A 306 2.28 15.03 20.08
N ASP A 307 3.20 14.08 19.89
CA ASP A 307 4.65 14.33 19.99
C ASP A 307 5.18 14.77 18.62
N ILE A 308 5.40 16.07 18.47
CA ILE A 308 5.82 16.67 17.20
C ILE A 308 7.20 16.15 16.76
N ALA A 309 8.15 16.02 17.69
CA ALA A 309 9.51 15.59 17.37
C ALA A 309 9.50 14.14 16.86
N ARG A 310 8.74 13.27 17.54
CA ARG A 310 8.57 11.87 17.13
C ARG A 310 7.85 11.76 15.80
N LEU A 311 6.77 12.52 15.59
CA LEU A 311 6.01 12.53 14.35
C LEU A 311 6.88 12.93 13.17
N LEU A 312 7.64 14.03 13.29
CA LEU A 312 8.59 14.48 12.27
C LEU A 312 9.65 13.40 11.97
N ALA A 313 10.27 12.84 13.01
CA ALA A 313 11.26 11.79 12.85
C ALA A 313 10.68 10.51 12.21
N SER A 314 9.42 10.17 12.49
CA SER A 314 8.74 9.02 11.89
C SER A 314 8.46 9.24 10.40
N ALA A 315 8.00 10.43 10.03
CA ALA A 315 7.69 10.80 8.64
C ALA A 315 8.95 10.96 7.79
N GLU A 316 10.08 11.35 8.38
CA GLU A 316 11.39 11.33 7.72
C GLU A 316 11.80 9.91 7.27
N ARG A 317 11.44 8.89 8.06
CA ARG A 317 11.71 7.47 7.76
C ARG A 317 10.76 6.89 6.71
N ASP A 318 9.68 7.61 6.39
CA ASP A 318 8.73 7.26 5.33
C ASP A 318 9.11 7.87 3.97
N ASN A 319 10.37 8.26 3.79
CA ASN A 319 10.93 8.71 2.52
C ASN A 319 11.09 7.53 1.54
N ASP A 320 9.99 6.84 1.24
CA ASP A 320 9.93 5.90 0.16
C ASP A 320 10.17 6.67 -1.15
N LEU A 321 11.12 6.19 -1.94
CA LEU A 321 11.56 6.87 -3.16
C LEU A 321 10.48 6.90 -4.24
N THR A 322 9.43 6.12 -4.03
CA THR A 322 8.26 6.05 -4.88
C THR A 322 7.08 6.87 -4.37
N ASP A 323 7.19 7.50 -3.18
CA ASP A 323 6.17 8.41 -2.69
C ASP A 323 6.22 9.73 -3.49
N THR A 324 5.08 10.03 -4.11
CA THR A 324 4.86 11.21 -4.95
C THR A 324 4.82 12.51 -4.15
N HIS A 325 4.61 12.44 -2.83
CA HIS A 325 4.52 13.62 -1.97
C HIS A 325 5.82 13.84 -1.16
N PRO A 326 6.19 15.09 -0.87
CA PRO A 326 7.25 15.38 0.10
C PRO A 326 6.85 14.94 1.50
N THR A 327 7.83 14.55 2.31
CA THR A 327 7.59 14.14 3.71
C THR A 327 7.12 15.30 4.56
N LEU A 328 6.41 15.04 5.68
CA LEU A 328 5.98 16.08 6.62
C LEU A 328 7.13 17.05 7.01
N PRO A 329 8.35 16.59 7.39
CA PRO A 329 9.45 17.49 7.72
C PRO A 329 9.90 18.37 6.56
N GLN A 330 9.88 17.85 5.33
CA GLN A 330 10.21 18.64 4.14
C GLN A 330 9.19 19.75 3.91
N ARG A 331 7.90 19.45 4.05
CA ARG A 331 6.82 20.43 3.86
C ARG A 331 6.82 21.50 4.94
N VAL A 332 7.00 21.12 6.21
CA VAL A 332 7.11 22.08 7.32
C VAL A 332 8.32 22.99 7.14
N SER A 333 9.48 22.42 6.76
CA SER A 333 10.68 23.20 6.45
C SER A 333 10.48 24.16 5.28
N ALA A 334 9.79 23.72 4.22
CA ALA A 334 9.50 24.55 3.05
C ALA A 334 8.58 25.74 3.34
N VAL A 335 7.67 25.61 4.32
CA VAL A 335 6.85 26.75 4.80
C VAL A 335 7.70 27.79 5.54
N GLY A 336 8.80 27.37 6.17
CA GLY A 336 9.72 28.28 6.88
C GLY A 336 9.29 28.67 8.29
N ALA A 337 8.25 28.03 8.82
CA ALA A 337 7.72 28.27 10.17
C ALA A 337 8.09 27.15 11.16
N PRO A 338 8.16 27.46 12.47
CA PRO A 338 8.48 26.46 13.47
C PRO A 338 7.36 25.40 13.56
N PRO A 339 7.70 24.12 13.82
CA PRO A 339 6.73 23.03 13.93
C PRO A 339 5.95 23.12 15.24
N VAL A 340 4.99 24.05 15.31
CA VAL A 340 4.21 24.34 16.52
C VAL A 340 2.72 24.20 16.20
N LEU A 341 2.00 23.53 17.09
CA LEU A 341 0.54 23.43 17.03
C LEU A 341 -0.10 24.74 17.47
N ARG A 342 -1.11 25.17 16.74
CA ARG A 342 -2.01 26.22 17.19
C ARG A 342 -2.95 25.68 18.26
N LEU A 343 -3.34 26.56 19.19
CA LEU A 343 -4.55 26.34 19.98
C LEU A 343 -5.74 26.33 19.02
N GLN A 344 -6.51 25.25 19.05
CA GLN A 344 -7.70 25.13 18.21
C GLN A 344 -8.85 25.94 18.78
N ASP A 345 -9.56 26.62 17.88
CA ASP A 345 -10.88 27.19 18.16
C ASP A 345 -11.97 26.10 18.01
N ALA A 346 -13.19 26.49 17.66
CA ALA A 346 -14.25 25.53 17.37
C ALA A 346 -13.92 24.68 16.13
N PRO A 347 -14.32 23.38 16.10
CA PRO A 347 -14.14 22.53 14.94
C PRO A 347 -14.76 23.15 13.68
N ALA A 348 -14.14 22.93 12.53
CA ALA A 348 -14.59 23.51 11.27
C ALA A 348 -15.97 23.00 10.83
N THR A 349 -16.45 21.88 11.39
CA THR A 349 -17.86 21.43 11.25
C THR A 349 -18.88 22.50 11.66
N THR A 350 -18.53 23.47 12.50
CA THR A 350 -19.40 24.62 12.81
C THR A 350 -19.75 25.46 11.57
N LEU A 351 -18.89 25.47 10.54
CA LEU A 351 -19.15 26.15 9.27
C LEU A 351 -20.29 25.50 8.46
N LEU A 352 -20.63 24.23 8.74
CA LEU A 352 -21.73 23.51 8.09
C LEU A 352 -23.10 23.87 8.69
N GLY A 353 -23.13 24.45 9.89
CA GLY A 353 -24.38 24.83 10.57
C GLY A 353 -25.40 23.69 10.61
N GLU A 354 -26.64 23.98 10.22
CA GLU A 354 -27.76 23.03 10.24
C GLU A 354 -27.63 21.90 9.21
N ALA A 355 -26.80 22.06 8.16
CA ALA A 355 -26.63 21.04 7.13
C ALA A 355 -25.87 19.79 7.63
N LEU A 356 -25.11 19.91 8.72
CA LEU A 356 -24.27 18.82 9.26
C LEU A 356 -25.04 17.51 9.45
N ALA A 357 -26.20 17.55 10.11
CA ALA A 357 -27.00 16.35 10.40
C ALA A 357 -27.60 15.70 9.14
N LYS A 358 -27.81 16.46 8.07
CA LYS A 358 -28.26 15.94 6.77
C LYS A 358 -27.09 15.31 6.01
N ILE A 359 -25.93 15.97 6.02
CA ILE A 359 -24.69 15.48 5.40
C ILE A 359 -24.32 14.13 6.02
N GLU A 360 -24.24 14.05 7.35
CA GLU A 360 -23.88 12.82 8.08
C GLU A 360 -24.76 11.63 7.72
N ARG A 361 -26.09 11.82 7.73
CA ARG A 361 -27.04 10.76 7.37
C ARG A 361 -26.84 10.28 5.94
N THR A 362 -26.64 11.21 5.01
CA THR A 362 -26.42 10.88 3.59
C THR A 362 -25.12 10.09 3.43
N LEU A 363 -24.05 10.52 4.10
CA LEU A 363 -22.76 9.85 4.05
C LEU A 363 -22.79 8.45 4.69
N ASP A 364 -23.49 8.28 5.81
CA ASP A 364 -23.70 6.97 6.45
C ASP A 364 -24.50 6.01 5.55
N GLU A 365 -25.49 6.51 4.79
CA GLU A 365 -26.22 5.73 3.80
C GLU A 365 -25.33 5.27 2.65
N VAL A 366 -24.57 6.19 2.05
CA VAL A 366 -23.64 5.89 0.95
C VAL A 366 -22.58 4.89 1.39
N TRP A 367 -21.91 5.14 2.52
CA TRP A 367 -20.85 4.27 3.03
C TRP A 367 -21.35 2.85 3.30
N ARG A 368 -22.55 2.71 3.89
CA ARG A 368 -23.15 1.38 4.12
C ARG A 368 -23.43 0.65 2.83
N GLU A 369 -23.95 1.34 1.82
CA GLU A 369 -24.31 0.72 0.55
C GLU A 369 -23.08 0.21 -0.21
N GLU A 370 -22.00 1.00 -0.20
CA GLU A 370 -20.70 0.65 -0.80
C GLU A 370 -20.02 -0.49 -0.04
N THR A 371 -20.08 -0.46 1.28
CA THR A 371 -19.38 -1.41 2.16
C THR A 371 -20.15 -2.71 2.37
N ARG A 372 -21.46 -2.76 2.11
CA ARG A 372 -22.33 -3.93 2.33
C ARG A 372 -21.79 -5.23 1.75
N LYS A 373 -21.32 -5.22 0.50
CA LYS A 373 -20.78 -6.42 -0.16
C LYS A 373 -19.46 -6.90 0.45
N PRO A 374 -18.39 -6.08 0.55
CA PRO A 374 -17.15 -6.51 1.19
C PRO A 374 -17.35 -6.89 2.67
N TRP A 375 -18.25 -6.21 3.39
CA TRP A 375 -18.61 -6.55 4.76
C TRP A 375 -19.23 -7.95 4.87
N ALA A 376 -20.25 -8.24 4.07
CA ALA A 376 -20.89 -9.56 4.04
C ALA A 376 -19.90 -10.67 3.66
N ALA A 377 -18.97 -10.40 2.73
CA ALA A 377 -17.94 -11.36 2.33
C ALA A 377 -16.95 -11.65 3.48
N ALA A 378 -16.47 -10.62 4.18
CA ALA A 378 -15.59 -10.78 5.35
C ALA A 378 -16.30 -11.52 6.49
N TYR A 379 -17.56 -11.18 6.76
CA TYR A 379 -18.38 -11.89 7.74
C TYR A 379 -18.58 -13.36 7.35
N ALA A 380 -18.93 -13.66 6.11
CA ALA A 380 -19.07 -15.04 5.64
C ALA A 380 -17.76 -15.83 5.72
N GLY A 381 -16.63 -15.21 5.35
CA GLY A 381 -15.30 -15.82 5.39
C GLY A 381 -14.84 -16.20 6.80
N ALA A 382 -15.29 -15.48 7.83
CA ALA A 382 -14.99 -15.76 9.24
C ALA A 382 -15.95 -16.76 9.90
N LYS A 383 -16.85 -17.42 9.16
CA LYS A 383 -17.84 -18.37 9.70
C LYS A 383 -17.21 -19.52 10.49
N ALA A 384 -16.19 -20.17 9.94
CA ALA A 384 -15.53 -21.31 10.59
C ALA A 384 -14.83 -20.90 11.91
N ASP A 385 -14.23 -19.70 11.94
CA ASP A 385 -13.59 -19.18 13.14
C ASP A 385 -14.63 -18.91 14.25
N ARG A 386 -15.80 -18.34 13.90
CA ARG A 386 -16.90 -18.14 14.85
C ARG A 386 -17.47 -19.45 15.37
N GLU A 387 -17.72 -20.42 14.50
CA GLU A 387 -18.20 -21.76 14.91
C GLU A 387 -17.19 -22.46 15.83
N ARG A 388 -15.89 -22.29 15.56
CA ARG A 388 -14.82 -22.83 16.40
C ARG A 388 -14.77 -22.14 17.77
N LEU A 389 -14.91 -20.83 17.82
CA LEU A 389 -14.97 -20.07 19.06
C LEU A 389 -16.17 -20.52 19.90
N ASP A 390 -17.36 -20.58 19.30
CA ASP A 390 -18.59 -21.01 19.97
C ASP A 390 -18.47 -22.46 20.50
N ALA A 391 -17.78 -23.34 19.76
CA ALA A 391 -17.56 -24.73 20.19
C ALA A 391 -16.58 -24.83 21.36
N LEU A 392 -15.52 -24.00 21.39
CA LEU A 392 -14.61 -23.92 22.53
C LEU A 392 -15.33 -23.38 23.77
N GLU A 393 -16.05 -22.27 23.64
CA GLU A 393 -16.77 -21.64 24.75
C GLU A 393 -17.84 -22.53 25.37
N ARG A 394 -18.54 -23.33 24.58
CA ARG A 394 -19.52 -24.31 25.09
C ARG A 394 -18.91 -25.43 25.94
N ARG A 395 -17.64 -25.78 25.72
CA ARG A 395 -16.96 -26.85 26.48
C ARG A 395 -16.49 -26.39 27.87
N GLY A 396 -16.14 -25.11 28.04
CA GLY A 396 -15.72 -24.53 29.33
C GLY A 396 -14.35 -24.95 29.86
N GLU A 397 -13.82 -26.12 29.46
CA GLU A 397 -12.51 -26.63 29.88
C GLU A 397 -11.58 -26.87 28.67
N TRP A 398 -10.39 -26.25 28.72
CA TRP A 398 -9.41 -26.20 27.64
C TRP A 398 -8.03 -26.59 28.14
N ASP A 399 -7.25 -27.28 27.31
CA ASP A 399 -5.82 -27.42 27.52
C ASP A 399 -5.05 -26.12 27.20
N ALA A 400 -3.73 -26.14 27.30
CA ALA A 400 -2.90 -24.96 27.03
C ALA A 400 -2.98 -24.49 25.56
N ALA A 401 -3.02 -25.42 24.60
CA ALA A 401 -3.10 -25.10 23.17
C ALA A 401 -4.48 -24.53 22.81
N GLU A 402 -5.54 -25.09 23.39
CA GLU A 402 -6.91 -24.62 23.24
C GLU A 402 -7.12 -23.25 23.91
N THR A 403 -6.46 -22.98 25.05
CA THR A 403 -6.49 -21.66 25.70
C THR A 403 -5.87 -20.59 24.80
N LEU A 404 -4.71 -20.87 24.21
CA LEU A 404 -4.08 -19.97 23.23
C LEU A 404 -4.95 -19.80 21.99
N LYS A 405 -5.55 -20.88 21.47
CA LYS A 405 -6.43 -20.80 20.31
C LYS A 405 -7.68 -19.97 20.60
N HIS A 406 -8.25 -20.07 21.79
CA HIS A 406 -9.34 -19.23 22.24
C HIS A 406 -8.93 -17.75 22.25
N ALA A 407 -7.78 -17.40 22.83
CA ALA A 407 -7.27 -16.03 22.81
C ALA A 407 -7.14 -15.47 21.38
N GLN A 408 -6.58 -16.25 20.46
CA GLN A 408 -6.47 -15.88 19.03
C GLN A 408 -7.82 -15.67 18.34
N LEU A 409 -8.81 -16.51 18.64
CA LEU A 409 -10.14 -16.39 18.05
C LEU A 409 -10.87 -15.17 18.62
N VAL A 410 -10.76 -14.90 19.92
CA VAL A 410 -11.35 -13.71 20.53
C VAL A 410 -10.71 -12.43 19.99
N ASP A 411 -9.39 -12.36 19.93
CA ASP A 411 -8.64 -11.24 19.34
C ASP A 411 -9.11 -10.93 17.89
N SER A 412 -9.39 -11.98 17.10
CA SER A 412 -9.86 -11.82 15.72
C SER A 412 -11.35 -11.48 15.57
N LEU A 413 -12.20 -11.88 16.53
CA LEU A 413 -13.66 -11.88 16.39
C LEU A 413 -14.38 -10.97 17.39
N ARG A 414 -13.68 -10.41 18.38
CA ARG A 414 -14.24 -9.52 19.40
C ARG A 414 -13.35 -8.29 19.56
N PRO A 415 -13.37 -7.36 18.59
CA PRO A 415 -12.51 -6.17 18.59
C PRO A 415 -12.76 -5.18 19.73
N ASP A 416 -13.89 -5.29 20.43
CA ASP A 416 -14.23 -4.47 21.59
C ASP A 416 -13.77 -5.10 22.93
N PHE A 417 -13.09 -6.26 22.88
CA PHE A 417 -12.60 -6.97 24.05
C PHE A 417 -11.08 -6.81 24.19
N ASP A 418 -10.60 -6.57 25.42
CA ASP A 418 -9.17 -6.55 25.71
C ASP A 418 -8.59 -7.97 25.66
N ALA A 419 -8.09 -8.35 24.48
CA ALA A 419 -7.50 -9.65 24.26
C ALA A 419 -6.20 -9.87 25.03
N ALA A 420 -5.51 -8.83 25.52
CA ALA A 420 -4.24 -8.97 26.24
C ALA A 420 -4.40 -9.87 27.47
N LEU A 421 -5.52 -9.72 28.19
CA LEU A 421 -5.86 -10.55 29.35
C LEU A 421 -6.01 -12.04 29.02
N LEU A 422 -6.47 -12.38 27.81
CA LEU A 422 -6.58 -13.78 27.39
C LEU A 422 -5.24 -14.36 27.01
N TYR A 423 -4.34 -13.56 26.45
CA TYR A 423 -2.97 -13.98 26.18
C TYR A 423 -2.19 -14.17 27.47
N ASP A 424 -2.43 -13.37 28.51
CA ASP A 424 -1.80 -13.59 29.82
C ASP A 424 -2.17 -14.95 30.39
N ARG A 425 -3.47 -15.30 30.37
CA ARG A 425 -3.93 -16.63 30.78
C ARG A 425 -3.34 -17.76 29.93
N ALA A 426 -3.15 -17.52 28.63
CA ALA A 426 -2.50 -18.49 27.76
C ALA A 426 -1.01 -18.68 28.11
N ILE A 427 -0.32 -17.59 28.44
CA ILE A 427 1.08 -17.59 28.89
C ILE A 427 1.22 -18.27 30.26
N GLU A 428 0.31 -18.04 31.21
CA GLU A 428 0.29 -18.74 32.50
C GLU A 428 0.23 -20.27 32.34
N ARG A 429 -0.49 -20.76 31.33
CA ARG A 429 -0.64 -22.18 31.03
C ARG A 429 0.46 -22.75 30.13
N ALA A 430 1.10 -21.90 29.32
CA ALA A 430 2.22 -22.26 28.45
C ALA A 430 3.27 -21.14 28.42
N PRO A 431 4.12 -21.02 29.46
CA PRO A 431 5.08 -19.92 29.61
C PRO A 431 6.13 -19.83 28.51
N ASP A 432 6.37 -20.94 27.80
CA ASP A 432 7.35 -21.02 26.72
C ASP A 432 6.71 -20.86 25.33
N SER A 433 5.44 -20.43 25.26
CA SER A 433 4.77 -20.15 23.99
C SER A 433 5.22 -18.83 23.38
N ALA A 434 6.25 -18.87 22.52
CA ALA A 434 6.74 -17.69 21.81
C ALA A 434 5.63 -16.95 21.04
N SER A 435 4.71 -17.66 20.40
CA SER A 435 3.60 -17.04 19.66
C SER A 435 2.59 -16.30 20.57
N ALA A 436 2.34 -16.80 21.78
CA ALA A 436 1.52 -16.11 22.77
C ALA A 436 2.22 -14.81 23.22
N HIS A 437 3.52 -14.89 23.51
CA HIS A 437 4.33 -13.73 23.87
C HIS A 437 4.40 -12.68 22.75
N VAL A 438 4.60 -13.07 21.48
CA VAL A 438 4.57 -12.10 20.36
C VAL A 438 3.26 -11.34 20.35
N ARG A 439 2.12 -12.04 20.41
CA ARG A 439 0.82 -11.37 20.28
C ARG A 439 0.47 -10.53 21.50
N ALA A 440 0.77 -11.03 22.70
CA ALA A 440 0.65 -10.26 23.95
C ALA A 440 1.48 -8.96 23.90
N GLY A 441 2.71 -9.05 23.38
CA GLY A 441 3.60 -7.91 23.22
C GLY A 441 3.05 -6.87 22.26
N VAL A 442 2.60 -7.30 21.08
CA VAL A 442 1.99 -6.43 20.07
C VAL A 442 0.74 -5.73 20.61
N LEU A 443 -0.17 -6.44 21.26
CA LEU A 443 -1.40 -5.84 21.81
C LEU A 443 -1.11 -4.75 22.84
N ARG A 444 -0.09 -4.95 23.69
CA ARG A 444 0.33 -3.98 24.70
C ARG A 444 1.01 -2.76 24.09
N ILE A 445 1.94 -2.96 23.16
CA ILE A 445 2.54 -1.84 22.41
C ILE A 445 1.46 -1.06 21.67
N ASP A 446 0.49 -1.78 21.12
CA ASP A 446 -0.65 -1.18 20.46
C ASP A 446 -1.48 -0.34 21.47
N ALA A 447 -1.56 -0.73 22.74
CA ALA A 447 -2.20 0.05 23.80
C ALA A 447 -1.28 1.08 24.48
N ASP A 448 -0.13 1.42 23.89
CA ASP A 448 0.92 2.29 24.49
C ASP A 448 1.48 1.79 25.83
N ASP A 449 1.44 0.48 26.07
CA ASP A 449 2.03 -0.19 27.24
C ASP A 449 3.42 -0.76 26.92
N ALA A 450 4.44 -0.18 27.56
CA ALA A 450 5.83 -0.59 27.43
C ALA A 450 6.12 -2.01 27.93
N ALA A 451 5.24 -2.60 28.76
CA ALA A 451 5.38 -4.01 29.17
C ALA A 451 5.35 -4.97 27.97
N GLY A 452 4.75 -4.56 26.85
CA GLY A 452 4.74 -5.36 25.62
C GLY A 452 6.14 -5.69 25.09
N VAL A 453 7.13 -4.81 25.33
CA VAL A 453 8.53 -5.02 24.91
C VAL A 453 9.14 -6.24 25.60
N GLU A 454 8.83 -6.49 26.87
CA GLU A 454 9.33 -7.66 27.60
C GLU A 454 8.75 -8.97 27.02
N HIS A 455 7.48 -8.95 26.61
CA HIS A 455 6.90 -10.10 25.92
C HIS A 455 7.58 -10.35 24.56
N LEU A 456 7.86 -9.30 23.78
CA LEU A 456 8.59 -9.46 22.52
C LEU A 456 10.02 -9.98 22.73
N ARG A 457 10.73 -9.48 23.75
CA ARG A 457 12.04 -9.99 24.17
C ARG A 457 11.96 -11.47 24.49
N ARG A 458 11.04 -11.86 25.38
CA ARG A 458 10.85 -13.26 25.79
C ARG A 458 10.55 -14.15 24.60
N ALA A 459 9.68 -13.73 23.68
CA ALA A 459 9.40 -14.50 22.47
C ALA A 459 10.64 -14.75 21.61
N MET A 460 11.45 -13.72 21.36
CA MET A 460 12.68 -13.84 20.56
C MET A 460 13.78 -14.63 21.25
N THR A 461 13.80 -14.65 22.59
CA THR A 461 14.69 -15.53 23.36
C THR A 461 14.23 -16.98 23.33
N LEU A 462 12.92 -17.24 23.36
CA LEU A 462 12.33 -18.58 23.32
C LEU A 462 12.43 -19.23 21.94
N ASP A 463 12.23 -18.44 20.88
CA ASP A 463 12.21 -18.93 19.50
C ASP A 463 12.91 -17.92 18.57
N ALA A 464 14.06 -18.31 18.01
CA ALA A 464 14.77 -17.52 17.02
C ALA A 464 13.92 -17.24 15.76
N GLY A 465 12.95 -18.11 15.45
CA GLY A 465 11.97 -17.91 14.39
C GLY A 465 11.04 -16.71 14.62
N ALA A 466 10.89 -16.25 15.86
CA ALA A 466 10.10 -15.05 16.19
C ALA A 466 10.84 -13.74 15.88
N ILE A 467 12.18 -13.76 15.76
CA ILE A 467 12.99 -12.54 15.57
C ILE A 467 12.58 -11.80 14.29
N ARG A 468 12.44 -12.50 13.16
CA ARG A 468 12.11 -11.85 11.88
C ARG A 468 10.69 -11.21 11.88
N PRO A 469 9.62 -11.93 12.25
CA PRO A 469 8.29 -11.33 12.38
C PRO A 469 8.24 -10.16 13.37
N VAL A 470 8.98 -10.24 14.48
CA VAL A 470 9.08 -9.14 15.44
C VAL A 470 9.79 -7.94 14.84
N PHE A 471 10.93 -8.13 14.15
CA PHE A 471 11.64 -7.03 13.48
C PHE A 471 10.81 -6.37 12.37
N GLU A 472 9.96 -7.12 11.67
CA GLU A 472 8.97 -6.56 10.75
C GLU A 472 7.97 -5.64 11.47
N LYS A 473 7.48 -6.05 12.65
CA LYS A 473 6.61 -5.20 13.48
C LYS A 473 7.34 -3.97 14.01
N LEU A 474 8.58 -4.13 14.48
CA LEU A 474 9.41 -3.00 14.94
C LEU A 474 9.59 -1.94 13.85
N ARG A 475 9.83 -2.35 12.59
CA ARG A 475 9.89 -1.39 11.45
C ARG A 475 8.59 -0.61 11.28
N GLY A 476 7.44 -1.24 11.50
CA GLY A 476 6.14 -0.58 11.47
C GLY A 476 6.00 0.45 12.60
N TYR A 477 6.43 0.10 13.81
CA TYR A 477 6.40 0.99 14.98
C TYR A 477 7.40 2.14 14.90
N GLU A 478 8.56 1.95 14.27
CA GLU A 478 9.52 3.04 14.02
C GLU A 478 8.91 4.15 13.16
N ARG A 479 8.00 3.78 12.24
CA ARG A 479 7.21 4.67 11.40
C ARG A 479 5.89 5.11 12.04
N ASP A 480 5.62 4.71 13.28
CA ASP A 480 4.45 5.17 14.04
C ASP A 480 4.86 6.36 14.91
N GLY A 481 4.50 7.55 14.45
CA GLY A 481 4.70 8.81 15.15
C GLY A 481 3.70 9.06 16.28
N THR A 482 2.73 8.15 16.47
CA THR A 482 1.66 8.29 17.48
C THR A 482 1.95 7.50 18.77
N LEU A 483 3.00 6.68 18.78
CA LEU A 483 3.44 5.94 19.96
C LEU A 483 3.97 6.86 21.06
N ALA A 484 3.69 6.51 22.30
CA ALA A 484 4.25 7.18 23.47
C ALA A 484 5.80 7.08 23.47
N PRO A 485 6.53 8.15 23.84
CA PRO A 485 8.00 8.17 23.82
C PRO A 485 8.65 7.01 24.57
N ARG A 486 8.13 6.69 25.76
CA ARG A 486 8.61 5.58 26.59
C ARG A 486 8.55 4.23 25.85
N VAL A 487 7.49 4.00 25.08
CA VAL A 487 7.31 2.75 24.31
C VAL A 487 8.28 2.73 23.14
N ALA A 488 8.40 3.84 22.42
CA ALA A 488 9.32 3.97 21.29
C ALA A 488 10.79 3.73 21.72
N ASP A 489 11.22 4.32 22.83
CA ASP A 489 12.58 4.15 23.37
C ASP A 489 12.84 2.68 23.77
N ALA A 490 11.85 2.03 24.40
CA ALA A 490 11.95 0.62 24.77
C ALA A 490 12.03 -0.31 23.54
N LEU A 491 11.30 0.01 22.47
CA LEU A 491 11.38 -0.73 21.20
C LEU A 491 12.72 -0.52 20.49
N ALA A 492 13.29 0.68 20.54
CA ALA A 492 14.62 0.96 20.01
C ALA A 492 15.70 0.15 20.74
N ALA A 493 15.66 0.12 22.07
CA ALA A 493 16.57 -0.71 22.87
C ALA A 493 16.43 -2.21 22.57
N LEU A 494 15.21 -2.71 22.42
CA LEU A 494 14.96 -4.11 22.03
C LEU A 494 15.53 -4.44 20.65
N ARG A 495 15.41 -3.51 19.70
CA ARG A 495 15.96 -3.66 18.36
C ARG A 495 17.49 -3.77 18.40
N GLU A 496 18.15 -2.90 19.16
CA GLU A 496 19.60 -2.92 19.32
C GLU A 496 20.08 -4.24 19.96
N GLU A 497 19.38 -4.71 20.99
CA GLU A 497 19.66 -5.95 21.70
C GLU A 497 19.69 -7.18 20.75
N PHE A 498 18.77 -7.25 19.80
CA PHE A 498 18.66 -8.39 18.86
C PHE A 498 19.24 -8.11 17.46
N ALA A 499 19.86 -6.95 17.24
CA ALA A 499 20.28 -6.50 15.90
C ALA A 499 21.23 -7.49 15.20
N GLU A 500 22.25 -7.99 15.90
CA GLU A 500 23.22 -8.92 15.32
C GLU A 500 22.59 -10.28 14.99
N ARG A 501 21.70 -10.79 15.85
CA ARG A 501 20.95 -12.03 15.58
C ARG A 501 20.02 -11.86 14.39
N ALA A 502 19.33 -10.73 14.29
CA ALA A 502 18.46 -10.43 13.15
C ALA A 502 19.26 -10.33 11.84
N LYS A 503 20.43 -9.67 11.85
CA LYS A 503 21.34 -9.61 10.68
C LYS A 503 21.84 -10.99 10.27
N SER A 504 22.23 -11.83 11.24
CA SER A 504 22.60 -13.23 10.99
C SER A 504 21.46 -13.96 10.27
N LEU A 505 20.25 -13.91 10.81
CA LEU A 505 19.07 -14.56 10.21
C LEU A 505 18.72 -14.03 8.81
N GLU A 506 18.82 -12.72 8.56
CA GLU A 506 18.61 -12.16 7.22
C GLU A 506 19.67 -12.63 6.20
N ALA A 507 20.94 -12.77 6.62
CA ALA A 507 22.00 -13.31 5.77
C ALA A 507 21.83 -14.82 5.48
N ARG A 508 21.10 -15.52 6.34
CA ARG A 508 20.84 -16.96 6.19
C ARG A 508 19.84 -17.28 5.10
N ASP A 509 18.80 -16.44 4.94
CA ASP A 509 17.66 -16.72 4.05
C ASP A 509 17.97 -16.64 2.55
N ASP A 510 19.09 -16.01 2.13
CA ASP A 510 19.53 -16.03 0.73
C ASP A 510 20.56 -17.15 0.52
N VAL A 511 20.57 -17.84 -0.62
CA VAL A 511 21.66 -18.76 -0.95
C VAL A 511 22.62 -17.99 -1.85
N ALA A 512 23.73 -17.54 -1.26
CA ALA A 512 24.77 -16.78 -1.91
C ALA A 512 25.88 -17.70 -2.43
N GLU A 513 26.60 -17.24 -3.45
CA GLU A 513 27.67 -18.01 -4.09
C GLU A 513 28.82 -18.37 -3.12
N ASP A 514 29.03 -17.57 -2.06
CA ASP A 514 30.11 -17.69 -1.08
C ASP A 514 29.74 -18.45 0.21
N ASP A 515 28.48 -18.90 0.35
CA ASP A 515 28.06 -19.67 1.52
C ASP A 515 28.84 -20.98 1.67
N ASP A 516 29.31 -21.33 2.87
CA ASP A 516 29.88 -22.66 3.13
C ASP A 516 28.76 -23.69 3.29
N LEU A 517 28.61 -24.56 2.30
CA LEU A 517 27.55 -25.57 2.23
C LEU A 517 28.11 -26.94 2.58
N ILE A 518 27.42 -27.65 3.46
CA ILE A 518 27.73 -29.00 3.91
C ILE A 518 26.56 -29.94 3.66
N GLY A 519 26.80 -31.25 3.75
CA GLY A 519 25.73 -32.24 3.74
C GLY A 519 24.72 -31.97 4.85
N HIS A 520 23.43 -32.23 4.57
CA HIS A 520 22.38 -32.08 5.58
C HIS A 520 22.60 -33.03 6.77
N ASP A 521 22.08 -32.64 7.93
CA ASP A 521 22.18 -33.38 9.20
C ASP A 521 20.81 -33.86 9.72
N LEU A 522 19.76 -33.79 8.88
CA LEU A 522 18.42 -34.27 9.23
C LEU A 522 18.43 -35.74 9.65
N ASP A 523 17.71 -36.06 10.72
CA ASP A 523 17.39 -37.42 11.11
C ASP A 523 16.41 -38.09 10.13
N ALA A 524 16.24 -39.40 10.25
CA ALA A 524 15.39 -40.17 9.35
C ALA A 524 13.93 -39.70 9.37
N ALA A 525 13.40 -39.35 10.55
CA ALA A 525 12.02 -38.90 10.71
C ALA A 525 11.77 -37.54 10.03
N SER A 526 12.67 -36.57 10.20
CA SER A 526 12.58 -35.26 9.55
C SER A 526 12.77 -35.36 8.04
N LEU A 527 13.64 -36.26 7.58
CA LEU A 527 13.86 -36.51 6.16
C LEU A 527 12.63 -37.16 5.50
N ASP A 528 11.93 -38.06 6.19
CA ASP A 528 10.69 -38.66 5.70
C ASP A 528 9.53 -37.66 5.69
N GLY A 529 9.42 -36.81 6.72
CA GLY A 529 8.47 -35.69 6.72
C GLY A 529 8.69 -34.70 5.56
N LEU A 530 9.95 -34.40 5.23
CA LEU A 530 10.33 -33.61 4.06
C LEU A 530 9.87 -34.28 2.75
N ARG A 531 10.11 -35.59 2.60
CA ARG A 531 9.71 -36.35 1.40
C ARG A 531 8.20 -36.37 1.23
N GLU A 532 7.44 -36.53 2.31
CA GLU A 532 5.97 -36.46 2.27
C GLU A 532 5.47 -35.07 1.87
N ALA A 533 6.06 -34.00 2.43
CA ALA A 533 5.70 -32.63 2.08
C ALA A 533 5.94 -32.35 0.59
N LEU A 534 7.09 -32.78 0.05
CA LEU A 534 7.42 -32.66 -1.38
C LEU A 534 6.51 -33.53 -2.25
N ALA A 535 6.07 -34.69 -1.76
CA ALA A 535 5.14 -35.56 -2.47
C ALA A 535 3.74 -34.94 -2.67
N ARG A 536 3.30 -34.06 -1.75
CA ARG A 536 2.02 -33.32 -1.86
C ARG A 536 2.02 -32.24 -2.94
N VAL A 537 3.20 -31.78 -3.38
CA VAL A 537 3.33 -30.80 -4.46
C VAL A 537 3.61 -31.55 -5.78
N GLU A 538 2.54 -31.89 -6.52
CA GLU A 538 2.59 -32.76 -7.72
C GLU A 538 3.65 -32.35 -8.75
N GLN A 539 3.92 -31.05 -8.87
CA GLN A 539 4.85 -30.51 -9.86
C GLN A 539 6.33 -30.74 -9.51
N VAL A 540 6.66 -31.15 -8.27
CA VAL A 540 8.05 -31.38 -7.85
C VAL A 540 8.56 -32.70 -8.44
N GLY A 541 9.64 -32.62 -9.21
CA GLY A 541 10.32 -33.75 -9.83
C GLY A 541 11.42 -34.34 -8.94
N GLN A 542 12.43 -33.55 -8.61
CA GLN A 542 13.55 -33.94 -7.76
C GLN A 542 13.88 -32.82 -6.76
N ALA A 543 14.46 -33.18 -5.62
CA ALA A 543 14.96 -32.22 -4.66
C ALA A 543 16.28 -32.65 -4.02
N TRP A 544 17.16 -31.68 -3.77
CA TRP A 544 18.44 -31.84 -3.08
C TRP A 544 18.50 -30.91 -1.90
N LEU A 545 19.08 -31.37 -0.79
CA LEU A 545 19.14 -30.63 0.46
C LEU A 545 20.58 -30.53 0.95
N ALA A 546 21.04 -29.30 1.16
CA ALA A 546 22.30 -29.01 1.86
C ALA A 546 22.01 -28.21 3.13
N ARG A 547 22.97 -28.15 4.04
CA ARG A 547 22.94 -27.28 5.22
C ARG A 547 24.00 -26.19 5.06
N LYS A 548 23.69 -24.94 5.40
CA LYS A 548 24.71 -23.89 5.56
C LYS A 548 25.48 -24.12 6.86
N ARG A 549 26.81 -24.06 6.80
CA ARG A 549 27.67 -24.04 7.98
C ARG A 549 27.78 -22.60 8.50
N PHE A 550 27.60 -22.43 9.81
CA PHE A 550 27.83 -21.18 10.52
C PHE A 550 28.83 -21.42 11.65
N ASP A 551 29.63 -20.41 12.00
CA ASP A 551 30.66 -20.49 13.05
C ASP A 551 30.08 -20.37 14.47
N LEU A 552 28.79 -20.09 14.61
CA LEU A 552 28.10 -19.93 15.89
C LEU A 552 27.39 -21.24 16.28
N ALA A 553 27.88 -21.91 17.33
CA ALA A 553 27.47 -23.24 17.76
C ALA A 553 26.03 -23.33 18.34
N GLU A 554 25.43 -22.20 18.73
CA GLU A 554 24.13 -22.15 19.43
C GLU A 554 22.93 -21.81 18.52
N GLU A 555 23.13 -21.64 17.21
CA GLU A 555 22.04 -21.26 16.30
C GLU A 555 21.35 -22.46 15.61
N PRO A 556 20.01 -22.38 15.38
CA PRO A 556 19.27 -23.44 14.68
C PRO A 556 19.78 -23.62 13.25
N ALA A 557 19.67 -24.82 12.68
CA ALA A 557 20.18 -25.11 11.33
C ALA A 557 19.47 -24.26 10.23
N HIS A 558 20.17 -23.97 9.14
CA HIS A 558 19.56 -23.44 7.92
C HIS A 558 19.81 -24.40 6.75
N TYR A 559 18.75 -24.74 6.04
CA TYR A 559 18.79 -25.68 4.93
C TYR A 559 18.59 -24.99 3.59
N ALA A 560 19.40 -25.36 2.60
CA ALA A 560 19.27 -24.94 1.22
C ALA A 560 18.63 -26.08 0.42
N LEU A 561 17.38 -25.89 -0.02
CA LEU A 561 16.60 -26.90 -0.74
C LEU A 561 16.48 -26.52 -2.23
N LEU A 562 17.22 -27.23 -3.08
CA LEU A 562 17.12 -27.11 -4.52
C LEU A 562 15.97 -27.99 -5.03
N VAL A 563 15.03 -27.42 -5.76
CA VAL A 563 13.87 -28.14 -6.34
C VAL A 563 13.90 -28.06 -7.87
N THR A 564 13.56 -29.17 -8.54
CA THR A 564 13.29 -29.20 -9.98
C THR A 564 11.82 -29.52 -10.24
N TRP A 565 11.26 -28.92 -11.30
CA TRP A 565 9.87 -29.09 -11.70
C TRP A 565 9.72 -30.18 -12.76
N ARG A 566 8.59 -30.91 -12.77
CA ARG A 566 8.14 -31.74 -13.90
C ARG A 566 7.38 -30.87 -14.90
N GLY A 567 7.86 -30.83 -16.14
CA GLY A 567 7.23 -30.06 -17.23
C GLY A 567 7.54 -28.56 -17.19
N SER A 568 6.88 -27.79 -18.04
CA SER A 568 7.04 -26.33 -18.09
C SER A 568 6.09 -25.66 -17.08
N VAL A 569 6.63 -24.77 -16.24
CA VAL A 569 5.84 -23.98 -15.28
C VAL A 569 5.81 -22.53 -15.78
N ALA A 570 4.61 -21.94 -15.88
CA ALA A 570 4.45 -20.56 -16.37
C ALA A 570 5.12 -19.51 -15.45
N SER A 571 5.22 -19.80 -14.14
CA SER A 571 5.97 -19.03 -13.15
C SER A 571 6.32 -19.92 -11.96
N GLU A 572 7.58 -19.88 -11.52
CA GLU A 572 8.07 -20.74 -10.44
C GLU A 572 7.72 -20.21 -9.03
N GLY A 573 7.43 -18.91 -8.90
CA GLY A 573 7.17 -18.25 -7.61
C GLY A 573 6.00 -18.87 -6.80
N PRO A 574 4.80 -19.03 -7.37
CA PRO A 574 3.67 -19.68 -6.69
C PRO A 574 3.92 -21.17 -6.37
N GLY A 575 4.78 -21.84 -7.11
CA GLY A 575 5.20 -23.23 -6.85
C GLY A 575 6.12 -23.31 -5.64
N LEU A 576 7.17 -22.47 -5.62
CA LEU A 576 8.12 -22.39 -4.50
C LEU A 576 7.41 -22.03 -3.19
N LYS A 577 6.48 -21.07 -3.22
CA LYS A 577 5.70 -20.69 -2.03
C LYS A 577 4.94 -21.87 -1.41
N ARG A 578 4.27 -22.68 -2.25
CA ARG A 578 3.57 -23.90 -1.79
C ARG A 578 4.52 -24.93 -1.18
N VAL A 579 5.73 -25.06 -1.73
CA VAL A 579 6.76 -25.94 -1.15
C VAL A 579 7.15 -25.42 0.24
N VAL A 580 7.55 -24.14 0.35
CA VAL A 580 7.94 -23.52 1.63
C VAL A 580 6.85 -23.68 2.70
N GLU A 581 5.59 -23.41 2.38
CA GLU A 581 4.46 -23.51 3.30
C GLU A 581 4.24 -24.94 3.84
N ALA A 582 4.54 -25.96 3.02
CA ALA A 582 4.37 -27.36 3.35
C ALA A 582 5.53 -27.93 4.18
N LEU A 583 6.68 -27.27 4.24
CA LEU A 583 7.86 -27.76 4.95
C LEU A 583 7.75 -27.56 6.46
N ARG A 584 8.25 -28.55 7.19
CA ARG A 584 8.47 -28.52 8.64
C ARG A 584 9.84 -29.15 8.90
N LEU A 585 10.86 -28.31 9.09
CA LEU A 585 12.23 -28.73 9.37
C LEU A 585 12.68 -28.15 10.72
N PRO A 586 13.64 -28.79 11.43
CA PRO A 586 14.18 -28.32 12.71
C PRO A 586 15.07 -27.06 12.58
N GLY A 587 14.73 -26.15 11.67
CA GLY A 587 15.50 -24.98 11.28
C GLY A 587 14.81 -24.21 10.16
N SER A 588 15.44 -23.12 9.69
CA SER A 588 14.95 -22.38 8.52
C SER A 588 15.34 -23.06 7.21
N VAL A 589 14.60 -22.79 6.14
CA VAL A 589 14.87 -23.37 4.81
C VAL A 589 14.66 -22.34 3.71
N SER A 590 15.65 -22.26 2.81
CA SER A 590 15.57 -21.49 1.57
C SER A 590 15.37 -22.43 0.40
N VAL A 591 14.28 -22.21 -0.34
CA VAL A 591 13.87 -23.07 -1.46
C VAL A 591 14.09 -22.33 -2.77
N PHE A 592 14.89 -22.91 -3.67
CA PHE A 592 15.25 -22.28 -4.93
C PHE A 592 15.33 -23.29 -6.08
N THR A 593 15.43 -22.76 -7.30
CA THR A 593 15.50 -23.50 -8.56
C THR A 593 16.73 -23.07 -9.36
N GLU A 594 17.13 -23.86 -10.35
CA GLU A 594 18.30 -23.60 -11.18
C GLU A 594 18.14 -22.38 -12.11
N SER A 595 16.90 -21.95 -12.40
CA SER A 595 16.60 -20.85 -13.31
C SER A 595 17.17 -19.50 -12.84
N GLY A 596 17.20 -19.26 -11.52
CA GLY A 596 17.69 -18.03 -10.89
C GLY A 596 19.03 -18.17 -10.14
N HIS A 597 19.47 -19.39 -9.83
CA HIS A 597 20.62 -19.67 -8.94
C HIS A 597 21.47 -20.85 -9.49
N LYS A 598 22.08 -20.66 -10.66
CA LYS A 598 22.80 -21.74 -11.37
C LYS A 598 24.07 -22.19 -10.65
N ALA A 599 24.81 -21.27 -10.05
CA ALA A 599 26.07 -21.58 -9.38
C ALA A 599 25.81 -22.39 -8.10
N GLU A 600 24.82 -21.96 -7.34
CA GLU A 600 24.35 -22.56 -6.09
C GLU A 600 23.74 -23.95 -6.36
N ALA A 601 22.93 -24.09 -7.42
CA ALA A 601 22.36 -25.38 -7.81
C ALA A 601 23.44 -26.41 -8.17
N ARG A 602 24.54 -26.00 -8.84
CA ARG A 602 25.68 -26.87 -9.12
C ARG A 602 26.40 -27.30 -7.85
N ARG A 603 26.61 -26.38 -6.90
CA ARG A 603 27.26 -26.67 -5.62
C ARG A 603 26.45 -27.66 -4.78
N VAL A 604 25.14 -27.44 -4.63
CA VAL A 604 24.25 -28.36 -3.89
C VAL A 604 24.25 -29.76 -4.51
N ARG A 605 24.16 -29.88 -5.85
CA ARG A 605 24.25 -31.19 -6.53
C ARG A 605 25.63 -31.84 -6.42
N GLY A 606 26.70 -31.04 -6.36
CA GLY A 606 28.07 -31.52 -6.17
C GLY A 606 28.32 -32.05 -4.75
N LEU A 607 27.71 -31.44 -3.74
CA LEU A 607 27.78 -31.86 -2.33
C LEU A 607 26.87 -33.07 -2.05
N CYS A 608 25.69 -33.10 -2.67
CA CYS A 608 24.69 -34.14 -2.47
C CYS A 608 24.39 -34.82 -3.82
N ALA A 609 25.15 -35.86 -4.17
CA ALA A 609 25.02 -36.52 -5.47
C ALA A 609 23.64 -37.15 -5.70
N GLU A 610 23.06 -37.76 -4.66
CA GLU A 610 21.71 -38.33 -4.71
C GLU A 610 20.66 -37.33 -4.19
N PRO A 611 19.52 -37.17 -4.88
CA PRO A 611 18.44 -36.32 -4.41
C PRO A 611 17.76 -36.93 -3.16
N VAL A 612 17.43 -36.08 -2.19
CA VAL A 612 16.66 -36.49 -1.01
C VAL A 612 15.23 -36.90 -1.36
N TYR A 613 14.72 -36.42 -2.50
CA TYR A 613 13.42 -36.77 -3.06
C TYR A 613 13.50 -36.93 -4.58
N ARG A 614 12.95 -38.03 -5.10
CA ARG A 614 12.72 -38.25 -6.53
C ARG A 614 11.32 -38.79 -6.71
N ARG A 615 10.47 -38.05 -7.42
CA ARG A 615 9.11 -38.52 -7.75
C ARG A 615 9.23 -39.71 -8.70
N ARG A 616 8.66 -40.86 -8.30
CA ARG A 616 8.57 -42.04 -9.19
C ARG A 616 7.69 -41.67 -10.39
N SER A 617 8.13 -42.12 -11.57
CA SER A 617 7.65 -41.69 -12.89
C SER A 617 6.16 -41.83 -13.05
#